data_AF-A0A2E6RP27-F1
#
_entry.id   AF-A0A2E6RP27-F1
#
_cell.length_a   1.000
_cell.length_b   1.000
_cell.length_c   1.000
_cell.angle_alpha   90.00
_cell.angle_beta   90.00
_cell.angle_gamma   90.00
#
_symmetry.space_group_name_H-M   'P 1'
#
loop_
_entity.id
_entity.type
_entity.pdbx_description
1 polymer ?
#
loop_
_entity_poly.entity_id
_entity_poly.type
_entity_poly.pdbx_seq_one_letter_code
_entity_poly.pdbx_strand_id
1 'polypeptide(L)'
;MIKNYNFKLINNLIYYRIIYSVLLSFFLVIISLNNAKANETVDPYVVKNIVVDITSTTTSNARDIALNKAQRIAYLKLIKRLVVADQINLVPKINDKKIIEMISSLQIDKEKALDKRYFATFLVKFNSSKIREFLKSNDILFSESISKRQIIIPVYEKEGVMMLWDDPNKWRISWINLTQNQNKIFPIFVPEGSLSDIATINAKQAINSNQKSLDKILSRYELENGIIAHAVLVQDLNANLLRLHVTLTKFGEQLKSVNIQSFSIPNGNSEQALLDMSVKNVFNNILEEWKLENIIRFDNPNTISVSILTPDIKYFNEVIYLIKKTRVVEKVDVVNINKNVTQILVHFYGNSDQLVSSLQRNNLKLINKNNYWNIKIIDN
;
A
#
# COMPACT_ATOMS: atom_id res chain seq x y z
N MET A 1 -10.13 -51.07 -66.61
CA MET A 1 -8.96 -50.19 -66.33
C MET A 1 -9.38 -48.74 -66.51
N ILE A 2 -9.46 -47.97 -65.43
CA ILE A 2 -8.98 -46.57 -65.29
C ILE A 2 -9.41 -46.07 -63.90
N LYS A 3 -8.38 -45.87 -63.06
CA LYS A 3 -8.20 -44.90 -61.97
C LYS A 3 -9.35 -44.66 -60.97
N ASN A 4 -9.22 -45.32 -59.81
CA ASN A 4 -9.81 -44.89 -58.55
C ASN A 4 -8.72 -44.34 -57.58
N TYR A 5 -7.90 -43.41 -58.07
CA TYR A 5 -6.77 -42.81 -57.31
C TYR A 5 -7.10 -41.43 -56.69
N ASN A 6 -8.31 -40.89 -56.91
CA ASN A 6 -8.65 -39.52 -56.46
C ASN A 6 -9.25 -39.45 -55.05
N PHE A 7 -9.67 -40.56 -54.44
CA PHE A 7 -10.32 -40.51 -53.11
C PHE A 7 -9.33 -40.36 -51.95
N LYS A 8 -8.06 -40.74 -52.13
CA LYS A 8 -7.05 -40.72 -51.06
C LYS A 8 -6.39 -39.35 -50.88
N LEU A 9 -6.35 -38.51 -51.92
CA LEU A 9 -5.78 -37.15 -51.86
C LEU A 9 -6.75 -36.13 -51.24
N ILE A 10 -8.06 -36.29 -51.45
CA ILE A 10 -9.09 -35.37 -50.92
C ILE A 10 -9.23 -35.52 -49.39
N ASN A 11 -9.12 -36.74 -48.86
CA ASN A 11 -9.20 -36.97 -47.41
C ASN A 11 -7.99 -36.43 -46.64
N ASN A 12 -6.79 -36.43 -47.21
CA ASN A 12 -5.61 -35.84 -46.57
C ASN A 12 -5.71 -34.31 -46.51
N LEU A 13 -6.22 -33.64 -47.54
CA LEU A 13 -6.42 -32.19 -47.56
C LEU A 13 -7.45 -31.70 -46.51
N ILE A 14 -8.48 -32.50 -46.24
CA ILE A 14 -9.49 -32.22 -45.19
C ILE A 14 -8.88 -32.43 -43.80
N TYR A 15 -8.08 -33.48 -43.60
CA TYR A 15 -7.39 -33.76 -42.34
C TYR A 15 -6.38 -32.65 -41.97
N TYR A 16 -5.59 -32.16 -42.93
CA TYR A 16 -4.67 -31.03 -42.69
C TYR A 16 -5.41 -29.71 -42.42
N ARG A 17 -6.57 -29.46 -43.05
CA ARG A 17 -7.41 -28.28 -42.74
C ARG A 17 -8.00 -28.30 -41.32
N ILE A 18 -8.37 -29.48 -40.81
CA ILE A 18 -8.86 -29.64 -39.44
C ILE A 18 -7.71 -29.49 -38.43
N ILE A 19 -6.53 -30.05 -38.73
CA ILE A 19 -5.35 -29.90 -37.86
C ILE A 19 -4.87 -28.44 -37.80
N TYR A 20 -4.84 -27.72 -38.93
CA TYR A 20 -4.47 -26.30 -38.95
C TYR A 20 -5.53 -25.38 -38.33
N SER A 21 -6.83 -25.69 -38.41
CA SER A 21 -7.88 -24.90 -37.74
C SER A 21 -7.91 -25.12 -36.23
N VAL A 22 -7.60 -26.33 -35.75
CA VAL A 22 -7.44 -26.61 -34.32
C VAL A 22 -6.15 -25.96 -33.77
N LEU A 23 -5.02 -26.01 -34.50
CA LEU A 23 -3.79 -25.31 -34.12
C LEU A 23 -3.92 -23.78 -34.15
N LEU A 24 -4.66 -23.21 -35.11
CA LEU A 24 -4.90 -21.76 -35.17
C LEU A 24 -5.87 -21.29 -34.06
N SER A 25 -6.84 -22.12 -33.68
CA SER A 25 -7.70 -21.85 -32.51
C SER A 25 -6.97 -22.00 -31.17
N PHE A 26 -5.97 -22.89 -31.08
CA PHE A 26 -5.11 -23.00 -29.90
C PHE A 26 -4.09 -21.85 -29.79
N PHE A 27 -3.68 -21.25 -30.92
CA PHE A 27 -2.78 -20.09 -30.93
C PHE A 27 -3.51 -18.77 -30.62
N LEU A 28 -4.80 -18.66 -30.92
CA LEU A 28 -5.62 -17.47 -30.63
C LEU A 28 -6.15 -17.39 -29.19
N VAL A 29 -6.10 -18.48 -28.41
CA VAL A 29 -6.49 -18.47 -26.98
C VAL A 29 -5.32 -18.08 -26.06
N ILE A 30 -4.06 -18.11 -26.54
CA ILE A 30 -2.88 -17.79 -25.71
C ILE A 30 -2.60 -16.28 -25.61
N ILE A 31 -3.22 -15.43 -26.44
CA ILE A 31 -2.98 -13.97 -26.43
C ILE A 31 -3.86 -13.21 -25.41
N SER A 32 -4.78 -13.89 -24.71
CA SER A 32 -5.63 -13.27 -23.69
C SER A 32 -5.23 -13.57 -22.25
N LEU A 33 -3.94 -13.84 -21.98
CA LEU A 33 -3.38 -13.56 -20.64
C LEU A 33 -3.14 -12.05 -20.54
N ASN A 34 -4.24 -11.30 -20.47
CA ASN A 34 -4.22 -10.05 -19.75
C ASN A 34 -3.65 -10.40 -18.37
N ASN A 35 -2.46 -9.90 -18.09
CA ASN A 35 -1.95 -9.78 -16.73
C ASN A 35 -2.93 -8.87 -15.99
N ALA A 36 -4.05 -9.45 -15.54
CA ALA A 36 -4.77 -8.93 -14.41
C ALA A 36 -3.75 -8.98 -13.27
N LYS A 37 -3.00 -7.89 -13.11
CA LYS A 37 -2.29 -7.62 -11.86
C LYS A 37 -3.41 -7.56 -10.84
N ALA A 38 -3.69 -8.70 -10.21
CA ALA A 38 -4.53 -8.75 -9.04
C ALA A 38 -4.00 -7.65 -8.13
N ASN A 39 -4.85 -6.67 -7.85
CA ASN A 39 -4.53 -5.58 -6.94
C ASN A 39 -4.37 -6.26 -5.58
N GLU A 40 -3.16 -6.72 -5.26
CA GLU A 40 -2.86 -7.49 -4.05
C GLU A 40 -3.29 -6.59 -2.89
N THR A 41 -4.44 -6.90 -2.29
CA THR A 41 -4.98 -6.11 -1.20
C THR A 41 -3.92 -6.09 -0.12
N VAL A 42 -3.32 -4.93 0.09
CA VAL A 42 -2.21 -4.80 1.01
C VAL A 42 -2.75 -5.08 2.41
N ASP A 43 -2.22 -6.11 3.06
CA ASP A 43 -2.50 -6.39 4.47
C ASP A 43 -1.46 -5.66 5.33
N PRO A 44 -1.87 -4.69 6.19
CA PRO A 44 -0.92 -3.93 7.00
C PRO A 44 -0.17 -4.82 8.02
N TYR A 45 -0.75 -5.99 8.35
CA TYR A 45 -0.21 -6.99 9.29
C TYR A 45 0.75 -8.00 8.68
N VAL A 46 1.04 -7.89 7.37
CA VAL A 46 2.02 -8.73 6.68
C VAL A 46 3.34 -7.97 6.53
N VAL A 47 4.41 -8.53 7.07
CA VAL A 47 5.78 -8.02 6.93
C VAL A 47 6.57 -8.97 6.03
N LYS A 48 6.96 -8.49 4.84
CA LYS A 48 7.74 -9.22 3.84
C LYS A 48 9.22 -8.82 3.87
N ASN A 49 10.07 -9.54 3.13
CA ASN A 49 11.49 -9.21 2.90
C ASN A 49 12.28 -9.10 4.21
N ILE A 50 12.06 -10.03 5.15
CA ILE A 50 12.84 -10.12 6.38
C ILE A 50 14.05 -11.01 6.08
N VAL A 51 15.17 -10.39 5.72
CA VAL A 51 16.41 -11.09 5.41
C VAL A 51 17.20 -11.31 6.70
N VAL A 52 17.64 -12.55 6.92
CA VAL A 52 18.55 -12.91 8.02
C VAL A 52 19.69 -13.78 7.50
N ASP A 53 20.83 -13.60 8.12
CA ASP A 53 22.07 -14.32 7.84
C ASP A 53 22.75 -14.59 9.18
N ILE A 54 22.86 -15.87 9.55
CA ILE A 54 23.31 -16.31 10.87
C ILE A 54 24.31 -17.43 10.71
N THR A 55 25.44 -17.31 11.40
CA THR A 55 26.42 -18.38 11.56
C THR A 55 26.39 -18.88 13.00
N SER A 56 26.41 -20.20 13.20
CA SER A 56 26.40 -20.81 14.53
C SER A 56 27.21 -22.12 14.57
N THR A 57 27.17 -22.83 15.70
CA THR A 57 27.87 -24.11 15.89
C THR A 57 27.37 -25.21 14.96
N THR A 58 26.08 -25.21 14.64
CA THR A 58 25.43 -26.13 13.68
C THR A 58 24.43 -25.35 12.82
N THR A 59 24.12 -25.88 11.62
CA THR A 59 23.05 -25.33 10.78
C THR A 59 21.71 -25.28 11.51
N SER A 60 21.35 -26.31 12.30
CA SER A 60 20.09 -26.33 13.05
C SER A 60 20.03 -25.19 14.06
N ASN A 61 21.10 -24.98 14.83
CA ASN A 61 21.16 -23.89 15.80
C ASN A 61 21.14 -22.51 15.10
N ALA A 62 21.83 -22.38 13.95
CA ALA A 62 21.77 -21.16 13.14
C ALA A 62 20.35 -20.87 12.64
N ARG A 63 19.59 -21.90 12.24
CA ARG A 63 18.19 -21.81 11.81
C ARG A 63 17.27 -21.35 12.95
N ASP A 64 17.43 -21.91 14.14
CA ASP A 64 16.60 -21.54 15.31
C ASP A 64 16.84 -20.09 15.72
N ILE A 65 18.11 -19.65 15.74
CA ILE A 65 18.48 -18.25 15.99
C ILE A 65 17.90 -17.34 14.91
N ALA A 66 17.98 -17.76 13.64
CA ALA A 66 17.47 -17.00 12.50
C ALA A 66 15.95 -16.82 12.57
N LEU A 67 15.20 -17.86 12.93
CA LEU A 67 13.75 -17.81 13.12
C LEU A 67 13.36 -16.79 14.20
N ASN A 68 13.95 -16.89 15.39
CA ASN A 68 13.67 -15.95 16.50
C ASN A 68 14.04 -14.51 16.12
N LYS A 69 15.19 -14.31 15.46
CA LYS A 69 15.62 -12.99 14.98
C LYS A 69 14.65 -12.44 13.93
N ALA A 70 14.20 -13.25 12.98
CA ALA A 70 13.26 -12.85 11.95
C ALA A 70 11.91 -12.41 12.55
N GLN A 71 11.38 -13.16 13.51
CA GLN A 71 10.14 -12.82 14.23
C GLN A 71 10.26 -11.49 14.98
N ARG A 72 11.36 -11.26 15.69
CA ARG A 72 11.63 -9.98 16.37
C ARG A 72 11.71 -8.81 15.38
N ILE A 73 12.47 -8.97 14.29
CA ILE A 73 12.58 -7.95 13.24
C ILE A 73 11.20 -7.66 12.63
N ALA A 74 10.41 -8.70 12.36
CA ALA A 74 9.07 -8.57 11.82
C ALA A 74 8.16 -7.77 12.75
N TYR A 75 8.18 -8.09 14.04
CA TYR A 75 7.39 -7.40 15.05
C TYR A 75 7.76 -5.92 15.14
N LEU A 76 9.05 -5.60 15.25
CA LEU A 76 9.51 -4.20 15.31
C LEU A 76 9.14 -3.42 14.05
N LYS A 77 9.25 -4.05 12.87
CA LYS A 77 8.81 -3.44 11.60
C LYS A 77 7.30 -3.21 11.57
N LEU A 78 6.51 -4.15 12.09
CA LEU A 78 5.05 -4.01 12.17
C LEU A 78 4.66 -2.89 13.14
N ILE A 79 5.22 -2.86 14.35
CA ILE A 79 4.95 -1.81 15.35
C ILE A 79 5.31 -0.44 14.78
N LYS A 80 6.51 -0.27 14.21
CA LYS A 80 6.91 0.99 13.56
C LYS A 80 5.98 1.39 12.42
N ARG A 81 5.36 0.43 11.75
CA ARG A 81 4.41 0.68 10.66
C ARG A 81 3.05 1.14 11.17
N LEU A 82 2.55 0.59 12.27
CA LEU A 82 1.21 0.88 12.77
C LEU A 82 1.19 2.07 13.73
N VAL A 83 2.16 2.12 14.65
CA VAL A 83 2.22 3.10 15.73
C VAL A 83 2.76 4.42 15.22
N VAL A 84 2.15 5.52 15.66
CA VAL A 84 2.59 6.89 15.38
C VAL A 84 3.90 7.17 16.12
N ALA A 85 4.80 7.95 15.51
CA ALA A 85 6.18 8.09 15.98
C ALA A 85 6.33 8.52 17.45
N ASP A 86 5.45 9.39 17.93
CA ASP A 86 5.41 9.88 19.32
C ASP A 86 5.06 8.79 20.34
N GLN A 87 4.29 7.78 19.94
CA GLN A 87 3.85 6.67 20.81
C GLN A 87 4.80 5.46 20.76
N ILE A 88 5.75 5.40 19.83
CA ILE A 88 6.63 4.22 19.65
C ILE A 88 7.37 3.87 20.95
N ASN A 89 7.83 4.87 21.70
CA ASN A 89 8.59 4.66 22.94
C ASN A 89 7.71 4.19 24.11
N LEU A 90 6.40 4.34 24.00
CA LEU A 90 5.42 3.89 25.00
C LEU A 90 5.03 2.42 24.81
N VAL A 91 5.32 1.83 23.64
CA VAL A 91 5.01 0.43 23.36
C VAL A 91 5.81 -0.47 24.32
N PRO A 92 5.14 -1.31 25.13
CA PRO A 92 5.84 -2.19 26.06
C PRO A 92 6.76 -3.17 25.34
N LYS A 93 7.94 -3.40 25.93
CA LYS A 93 8.84 -4.46 25.47
C LYS A 93 8.25 -5.82 25.85
N ILE A 94 8.12 -6.70 24.87
CA ILE A 94 7.62 -8.07 25.06
C ILE A 94 8.70 -9.10 24.72
N ASN A 95 8.58 -10.29 25.29
CA ASN A 95 9.48 -11.41 25.00
C ASN A 95 9.07 -12.17 23.73
N ASP A 96 9.94 -13.07 23.27
CA ASP A 96 9.72 -13.83 22.03
C ASP A 96 8.47 -14.69 22.07
N LYS A 97 8.18 -15.31 23.22
CA LYS A 97 6.99 -16.13 23.40
C LYS A 97 5.73 -15.32 23.08
N LYS A 98 5.66 -14.08 23.59
CA LYS A 98 4.52 -13.19 23.33
C LYS A 98 4.46 -12.75 21.87
N ILE A 99 5.60 -12.52 21.21
CA ILE A 99 5.66 -12.23 19.77
C ILE A 99 5.11 -13.41 18.96
N ILE A 100 5.55 -14.63 19.27
CA ILE A 100 5.11 -15.87 18.59
C ILE A 100 3.61 -16.06 18.75
N GLU A 101 3.05 -15.82 19.94
CA GLU A 101 1.61 -15.88 20.18
C GLU A 101 0.82 -14.91 19.29
N MET A 102 1.41 -13.80 18.85
CA MET A 102 0.78 -12.81 17.97
C MET A 102 0.95 -13.14 16.48
N ILE A 103 1.77 -14.13 16.10
CA ILE A 103 1.96 -14.52 14.70
C ILE A 103 0.83 -15.46 14.27
N SER A 104 0.20 -15.17 13.13
CA SER A 104 -0.78 -16.07 12.52
C SER A 104 -0.13 -17.04 11.54
N SER A 105 0.89 -16.60 10.81
CA SER A 105 1.64 -17.46 9.89
C SER A 105 3.04 -16.93 9.64
N LEU A 106 3.99 -17.83 9.41
CA LEU A 106 5.36 -17.53 9.02
C LEU A 106 5.69 -18.36 7.78
N GLN A 107 6.25 -17.70 6.77
CA GLN A 107 6.65 -18.30 5.50
C GLN A 107 8.13 -17.99 5.23
N ILE A 108 8.79 -18.92 4.55
CA ILE A 108 10.18 -18.78 4.11
C ILE A 108 10.16 -18.65 2.59
N ASP A 109 10.50 -17.46 2.09
CA ASP A 109 10.51 -17.17 0.65
C ASP A 109 11.75 -17.73 -0.04
N LYS A 110 12.90 -17.63 0.65
CA LYS A 110 14.19 -18.14 0.19
C LYS A 110 14.93 -18.72 1.36
N GLU A 111 15.56 -19.89 1.18
CA GLU A 111 16.33 -20.57 2.22
C GLU A 111 17.62 -21.13 1.62
N LYS A 112 18.73 -20.92 2.32
CA LYS A 112 20.02 -21.51 2.00
C LYS A 112 20.76 -21.84 3.29
N ALA A 113 21.12 -23.11 3.46
CA ALA A 113 21.92 -23.58 4.57
C ALA A 113 23.23 -24.17 4.03
N LEU A 114 24.35 -23.78 4.62
CA LEU A 114 25.69 -24.23 4.25
C LEU A 114 26.52 -24.41 5.52
N ASP A 115 26.86 -25.65 5.86
CA ASP A 115 27.68 -26.05 7.02
C ASP A 115 27.19 -25.48 8.36
N LYS A 116 27.65 -24.27 8.71
CA LYS A 116 27.37 -23.54 9.95
C LYS A 116 26.60 -22.23 9.73
N ARG A 117 26.30 -21.86 8.49
CA ARG A 117 25.66 -20.60 8.09
C ARG A 117 24.27 -20.86 7.51
N TYR A 118 23.33 -20.05 7.95
CA TYR A 118 21.94 -20.06 7.55
C TYR A 118 21.53 -18.70 7.02
N PHE A 119 21.06 -18.66 5.78
CA PHE A 119 20.55 -17.47 5.11
C PHE A 119 19.10 -17.71 4.69
N ALA A 120 18.21 -16.80 5.05
CA ALA A 120 16.82 -16.91 4.63
C ALA A 120 16.13 -15.55 4.51
N THR A 121 15.07 -15.52 3.69
CA THR A 121 14.12 -14.42 3.59
C THR A 121 12.78 -14.89 4.10
N PHE A 122 12.22 -14.19 5.09
CA PHE A 122 10.96 -14.51 5.71
C PHE A 122 9.86 -13.53 5.34
N LEU A 123 8.63 -14.05 5.34
CA LEU A 123 7.38 -13.32 5.40
C LEU A 123 6.66 -13.72 6.69
N VAL A 124 6.23 -12.73 7.47
CA VAL A 124 5.50 -12.97 8.72
C VAL A 124 4.16 -12.23 8.65
N LYS A 125 3.08 -12.95 8.91
CA LYS A 125 1.74 -12.39 9.09
C LYS A 125 1.38 -12.45 10.56
N PHE A 126 0.98 -11.30 11.10
CA PHE A 126 0.49 -11.20 12.47
C PHE A 126 -1.02 -11.35 12.52
N ASN A 127 -1.51 -11.87 13.64
CA ASN A 127 -2.91 -11.87 13.98
C ASN A 127 -3.33 -10.44 14.36
N SER A 128 -4.19 -9.84 13.54
CA SER A 128 -4.63 -8.46 13.70
C SER A 128 -5.36 -8.21 15.03
N SER A 129 -6.21 -9.14 15.48
CA SER A 129 -6.95 -8.96 16.73
C SER A 129 -6.03 -8.95 17.95
N LYS A 130 -5.02 -9.83 17.99
CA LYS A 130 -4.03 -9.87 19.08
C LYS A 130 -3.14 -8.63 19.13
N ILE A 131 -2.73 -8.11 17.96
CA ILE A 131 -1.95 -6.88 17.90
C ILE A 131 -2.79 -5.68 18.34
N ARG A 132 -4.04 -5.59 17.86
CA ARG A 132 -4.98 -4.54 18.27
C ARG A 132 -5.24 -4.58 19.76
N GLU A 133 -5.52 -5.75 20.31
CA GLU A 133 -5.74 -5.94 21.75
C GLU A 133 -4.52 -5.50 22.56
N PHE A 134 -3.31 -5.90 22.14
CA PHE A 134 -2.07 -5.50 22.80
C PHE A 134 -1.83 -3.99 22.76
N LEU A 135 -2.05 -3.32 21.62
CA LEU A 135 -1.89 -1.87 21.52
C LEU A 135 -2.97 -1.14 22.33
N LYS A 136 -4.21 -1.62 22.27
CA LYS A 136 -5.35 -1.07 23.02
C LYS A 136 -5.16 -1.21 24.54
N SER A 137 -4.76 -2.37 25.04
CA SER A 137 -4.58 -2.60 26.48
C SER A 137 -3.45 -1.77 27.10
N ASN A 138 -2.64 -1.13 26.27
CA ASN A 138 -1.54 -0.26 26.67
C ASN A 138 -1.75 1.19 26.20
N ASP A 139 -2.98 1.54 25.81
CA ASP A 139 -3.38 2.89 25.39
C ASP A 139 -2.50 3.49 24.27
N ILE A 140 -1.99 2.64 23.37
CA ILE A 140 -1.13 3.06 22.26
C ILE A 140 -1.99 3.44 21.05
N LEU A 141 -1.83 4.67 20.58
CA LEU A 141 -2.47 5.13 19.34
C LEU A 141 -1.78 4.51 18.12
N PHE A 142 -2.57 3.99 17.18
CA PHE A 142 -2.05 3.41 15.94
C PHE A 142 -3.03 3.58 14.77
N SER A 143 -2.50 3.44 13.56
CA SER A 143 -3.28 3.40 12.33
C SER A 143 -2.99 2.11 11.57
N GLU A 144 -4.06 1.45 11.15
CA GLU A 144 -3.99 0.35 10.19
C GLU A 144 -4.22 0.84 8.75
N SER A 145 -4.43 2.15 8.56
CA SER A 145 -4.91 2.72 7.30
C SER A 145 -3.86 2.65 6.20
N ILE A 146 -4.33 2.28 5.01
CA ILE A 146 -3.51 2.19 3.82
C ILE A 146 -4.03 3.24 2.85
N SER A 147 -3.15 4.13 2.41
CA SER A 147 -3.52 5.17 1.46
C SER A 147 -3.80 4.56 0.09
N LYS A 148 -4.60 5.28 -0.71
CA LYS A 148 -4.55 5.08 -2.16
C LYS A 148 -3.14 5.38 -2.66
N ARG A 149 -2.76 4.77 -3.79
CA ARG A 149 -1.44 4.98 -4.39
C ARG A 149 -1.30 6.43 -4.86
N GLN A 150 -0.17 7.05 -4.53
CA GLN A 150 0.11 8.46 -4.78
C GLN A 150 1.17 8.61 -5.88
N ILE A 151 0.91 9.44 -6.88
CA ILE A 151 1.96 9.86 -7.81
C ILE A 151 2.81 10.97 -7.19
N ILE A 152 4.14 10.88 -7.28
CA ILE A 152 5.06 11.93 -6.87
C ILE A 152 5.56 12.64 -8.13
N ILE A 153 5.43 13.96 -8.17
CA ILE A 153 5.94 14.83 -9.25
C ILE A 153 7.16 15.59 -8.72
N PRO A 154 8.40 15.10 -8.96
CA PRO A 154 9.61 15.63 -8.35
C PRO A 154 10.20 16.79 -9.16
N VAL A 155 9.86 18.03 -8.78
CA VAL A 155 10.47 19.22 -9.37
C VAL A 155 11.73 19.57 -8.58
N TYR A 156 12.87 19.66 -9.25
CA TYR A 156 14.13 20.05 -8.65
C TYR A 156 14.59 21.40 -9.18
N GLU A 157 14.95 22.31 -8.29
CA GLU A 157 15.42 23.63 -8.63
C GLU A 157 16.81 23.85 -8.06
N LYS A 158 17.75 24.20 -8.93
CA LYS A 158 19.12 24.52 -8.58
C LYS A 158 19.58 25.69 -9.41
N GLU A 159 20.14 26.70 -8.76
CA GLU A 159 20.69 27.89 -9.43
C GLU A 159 19.68 28.56 -10.38
N GLY A 160 18.40 28.54 -10.01
CA GLY A 160 17.28 29.08 -10.79
C GLY A 160 16.78 28.19 -11.95
N VAL A 161 17.45 27.07 -12.23
CA VAL A 161 17.02 26.10 -13.24
C VAL A 161 16.05 25.10 -12.62
N MET A 162 14.82 25.05 -13.16
CA MET A 162 13.79 24.10 -12.75
C MET A 162 13.81 22.86 -13.65
N MET A 163 14.00 21.71 -13.05
CA MET A 163 14.04 20.40 -13.70
C MET A 163 12.89 19.53 -13.22
N LEU A 164 12.20 18.85 -14.15
CA LEU A 164 11.17 17.87 -13.80
C LEU A 164 11.46 16.53 -14.47
N TRP A 165 11.48 16.51 -15.80
CA TRP A 165 11.75 15.31 -16.60
C TRP A 165 13.19 15.20 -17.09
N ASP A 166 13.96 16.27 -16.89
CA ASP A 166 15.34 16.40 -17.32
C ASP A 166 16.22 15.26 -16.79
N ASP A 167 17.24 14.89 -17.57
CA ASP A 167 18.20 13.86 -17.20
C ASP A 167 19.62 14.48 -17.22
N PRO A 168 20.33 14.55 -16.07
CA PRO A 168 19.95 14.00 -14.76
C PRO A 168 19.09 14.93 -13.89
N ASN A 169 17.95 14.43 -13.41
CA ASN A 169 17.22 14.97 -12.26
C ASN A 169 17.53 14.12 -11.01
N LYS A 170 18.54 14.54 -10.22
CA LYS A 170 19.00 13.81 -9.03
C LYS A 170 17.94 13.64 -7.95
N TRP A 171 17.02 14.61 -7.83
CA TRP A 171 15.90 14.53 -6.89
C TRP A 171 14.92 13.42 -7.30
N ARG A 172 14.59 13.34 -8.60
CA ARG A 172 13.76 12.25 -9.16
C ARG A 172 14.42 10.89 -8.93
N ILE A 173 15.73 10.78 -9.13
CA ILE A 173 16.49 9.54 -8.88
C ILE A 173 16.38 9.12 -7.41
N SER A 174 16.56 10.04 -6.46
CA SER A 174 16.39 9.75 -5.02
C SER A 174 14.98 9.23 -4.69
N TRP A 175 13.93 9.81 -5.30
CA TRP A 175 12.56 9.34 -5.15
C TRP A 175 12.35 7.94 -5.74
N ILE A 176 12.89 7.65 -6.93
CA ILE A 176 12.81 6.32 -7.57
C ILE A 176 13.49 5.27 -6.68
N ASN A 177 14.70 5.54 -6.20
CA ASN A 177 15.44 4.64 -5.31
C ASN A 177 14.69 4.34 -4.00
N LEU A 178 13.91 5.31 -3.52
CA LEU A 178 13.05 5.14 -2.36
C LEU A 178 11.95 4.09 -2.63
N THR A 179 11.32 4.11 -3.81
CA THR A 179 10.22 3.19 -4.15
C THR A 179 10.62 1.71 -4.16
N GLN A 180 11.89 1.42 -4.43
CA GLN A 180 12.41 0.04 -4.49
C GLN A 180 12.44 -0.65 -3.11
N ASN A 181 12.42 0.12 -2.02
CA ASN A 181 12.74 -0.36 -0.68
C ASN A 181 11.56 -0.34 0.31
N GLN A 182 10.31 -0.08 -0.13
CA GLN A 182 9.34 0.53 0.78
C GLN A 182 8.01 -0.16 1.13
N ASN A 183 7.54 0.31 2.29
CA ASN A 183 6.36 -0.02 3.06
C ASN A 183 5.07 0.18 2.27
N LYS A 184 4.18 -0.81 2.35
CA LYS A 184 2.93 -0.82 1.58
C LYS A 184 1.80 0.05 2.15
N ILE A 185 1.98 0.74 3.28
CA ILE A 185 0.88 1.54 3.89
C ILE A 185 0.65 2.89 3.19
N PHE A 186 1.67 3.44 2.55
CA PHE A 186 1.56 4.66 1.75
C PHE A 186 2.24 4.43 0.41
N PRO A 187 1.61 3.65 -0.50
CA PRO A 187 2.24 3.29 -1.76
C PRO A 187 2.42 4.54 -2.64
N ILE A 188 3.66 4.76 -3.10
CA ILE A 188 4.00 5.85 -4.01
C ILE A 188 4.40 5.32 -5.39
N PHE A 189 4.31 6.19 -6.38
CA PHE A 189 4.75 5.98 -7.74
C PHE A 189 5.45 7.24 -8.24
N VAL A 190 6.61 7.07 -8.89
CA VAL A 190 7.37 8.17 -9.47
C VAL A 190 7.45 7.91 -10.97
N PRO A 191 6.91 8.80 -11.83
CA PRO A 191 6.99 8.62 -13.27
C PRO A 191 8.42 8.69 -13.78
N GLU A 192 8.71 7.88 -14.80
CA GLU A 192 10.02 7.90 -15.47
C GLU A 192 10.22 9.10 -16.41
N GLY A 193 9.13 9.82 -16.74
CA GLY A 193 9.18 10.96 -17.66
C GLY A 193 9.21 10.53 -19.13
N SER A 194 8.17 9.80 -19.57
CA SER A 194 8.03 9.45 -20.98
C SER A 194 7.83 10.71 -21.85
N LEU A 195 8.02 10.60 -23.17
CA LEU A 195 7.75 11.70 -24.11
C LEU A 195 6.31 12.26 -23.96
N SER A 196 5.36 11.39 -23.60
CA SER A 196 3.99 11.80 -23.33
C SER A 196 3.85 12.61 -22.05
N ASP A 197 4.62 12.30 -21.00
CA ASP A 197 4.61 13.06 -19.74
C ASP A 197 5.24 14.43 -19.94
N ILE A 198 6.37 14.47 -20.68
CA ILE A 198 7.07 15.69 -21.07
C ILE A 198 6.14 16.64 -21.84
N ALA A 199 5.36 16.10 -22.79
CA ALA A 199 4.38 16.89 -23.54
C ALA A 199 3.15 17.31 -22.71
N THR A 200 2.88 16.64 -21.58
CA THR A 200 1.68 16.88 -20.75
C THR A 200 1.89 17.98 -19.72
N ILE A 201 3.04 18.00 -19.04
CA ILE A 201 3.34 18.95 -17.97
C ILE A 201 4.82 19.30 -17.92
N ASN A 202 5.14 20.58 -17.76
CA ASN A 202 6.50 21.04 -17.46
C ASN A 202 6.66 21.45 -15.98
N ALA A 203 7.90 21.70 -15.55
CA ALA A 203 8.21 22.05 -14.16
C ALA A 203 7.41 23.27 -13.65
N LYS A 204 7.28 24.32 -14.45
CA LYS A 204 6.56 25.55 -14.07
C LYS A 204 5.06 25.30 -13.90
N GLN A 205 4.47 24.50 -14.77
CA GLN A 205 3.06 24.09 -14.68
C GLN A 205 2.82 23.21 -13.45
N ALA A 206 3.76 22.33 -13.10
CA ALA A 206 3.67 21.50 -11.90
C ALA A 206 3.68 22.34 -10.62
N ILE A 207 4.67 23.24 -10.43
CA ILE A 207 4.73 24.08 -9.22
C ILE A 207 3.53 25.03 -9.10
N ASN A 208 3.01 25.52 -10.23
CA ASN A 208 1.81 26.37 -10.27
C ASN A 208 0.51 25.56 -10.12
N SER A 209 0.59 24.25 -9.84
CA SER A 209 -0.55 23.35 -9.67
C SER A 209 -1.55 23.40 -10.84
N ASN A 210 -1.07 23.37 -12.09
CA ASN A 210 -1.94 23.39 -13.26
C ASN A 210 -2.86 22.15 -13.28
N GLN A 211 -4.11 22.33 -12.85
CA GLN A 211 -5.07 21.26 -12.65
C GLN A 211 -5.26 20.40 -13.92
N LYS A 212 -5.44 21.03 -15.09
CA LYS A 212 -5.66 20.31 -16.35
C LYS A 212 -4.50 19.39 -16.73
N SER A 213 -3.26 19.84 -16.55
CA SER A 213 -2.08 19.01 -16.82
C SER A 213 -1.90 17.91 -15.78
N LEU A 214 -2.13 18.21 -14.50
CA LEU A 214 -2.04 17.23 -13.41
C LEU A 214 -3.10 16.13 -13.53
N ASP A 215 -4.34 16.47 -13.89
CA ASP A 215 -5.43 15.52 -14.08
C ASP A 215 -5.13 14.57 -15.26
N LYS A 216 -4.50 15.08 -16.32
CA LYS A 216 -4.04 14.25 -17.44
C LYS A 216 -2.94 13.27 -17.03
N ILE A 217 -2.01 13.69 -16.17
CA ILE A 217 -0.98 12.80 -15.62
C ILE A 217 -1.62 11.72 -14.74
N LEU A 218 -2.54 12.09 -13.85
CA LEU A 218 -3.29 11.16 -13.00
C LEU A 218 -4.05 10.13 -13.84
N SER A 219 -4.81 10.60 -14.82
CA SER A 219 -5.59 9.74 -15.73
C SER A 219 -4.70 8.76 -16.50
N ARG A 220 -3.53 9.23 -16.97
CA ARG A 220 -2.58 8.39 -17.72
C ARG A 220 -2.03 7.23 -16.89
N TYR A 221 -1.83 7.44 -15.60
CA TYR A 221 -1.29 6.44 -14.68
C TYR A 221 -2.37 5.70 -13.89
N GLU A 222 -3.65 5.96 -14.16
CA GLU A 222 -4.80 5.38 -13.44
C GLU A 222 -4.70 5.62 -11.93
N LEU A 223 -4.28 6.83 -11.54
CA LEU A 223 -4.16 7.27 -10.15
C LEU A 223 -5.13 8.42 -9.91
N GLU A 224 -5.63 8.52 -8.69
CA GLU A 224 -6.57 9.59 -8.30
C GLU A 224 -5.89 10.73 -7.53
N ASN A 225 -4.71 10.46 -6.96
CA ASN A 225 -4.06 11.33 -6.00
C ASN A 225 -2.56 11.46 -6.28
N GLY A 226 -2.03 12.65 -6.05
CA GLY A 226 -0.60 12.91 -6.18
C GLY A 226 -0.07 14.02 -5.28
N ILE A 227 1.26 14.09 -5.21
CA ILE A 227 2.01 15.08 -4.45
C ILE A 227 3.08 15.68 -5.37
N ILE A 228 3.06 16.99 -5.53
CA ILE A 228 4.19 17.71 -6.13
C ILE A 228 5.24 17.89 -5.05
N ALA A 229 6.45 17.39 -5.29
CA ALA A 229 7.59 17.52 -4.39
C ALA A 229 8.62 18.45 -5.01
N HIS A 230 8.46 19.76 -4.76
CA HIS A 230 9.34 20.80 -5.27
C HIS A 230 10.50 21.02 -4.30
N ALA A 231 11.72 20.74 -4.74
CA ALA A 231 12.92 20.87 -3.94
C ALA A 231 13.83 21.96 -4.51
N VAL A 232 14.15 22.98 -3.70
CA VAL A 232 15.02 24.10 -4.05
C VAL A 232 16.34 23.96 -3.30
N LEU A 233 17.44 23.78 -4.03
CA LEU A 233 18.79 23.73 -3.46
C LEU A 233 19.36 25.13 -3.32
N VAL A 234 19.79 25.48 -2.10
CA VAL A 234 20.39 26.77 -1.78
C VAL A 234 21.73 26.55 -1.10
N GLN A 235 22.77 27.23 -1.55
CA GLN A 235 24.04 27.32 -0.85
C GLN A 235 24.00 28.52 0.11
N ASP A 236 24.04 28.26 1.41
CA ASP A 236 24.22 29.30 2.42
C ASP A 236 25.72 29.46 2.67
N LEU A 237 26.32 30.46 2.00
CA LEU A 237 27.74 30.76 2.11
C LEU A 237 28.12 31.27 3.51
N ASN A 238 27.21 31.94 4.22
CA ASN A 238 27.47 32.50 5.55
C ASN A 238 27.52 31.39 6.61
N ALA A 239 26.55 30.47 6.56
CA ALA A 239 26.51 29.33 7.47
C ALA A 239 27.42 28.17 7.03
N ASN A 240 28.03 28.27 5.84
CA ASN A 240 28.74 27.19 5.17
C ASN A 240 27.91 25.89 5.12
N LEU A 241 26.64 26.02 4.72
CA LEU A 241 25.68 24.91 4.62
C LEU A 241 25.15 24.77 3.20
N LEU A 242 24.92 23.52 2.80
CA LEU A 242 24.05 23.21 1.67
C LEU A 242 22.65 22.93 2.20
N ARG A 243 21.67 23.73 1.79
CA ARG A 243 20.27 23.62 2.21
C ARG A 243 19.37 23.14 1.08
N LEU A 244 18.37 22.35 1.43
CA LEU A 244 17.28 21.92 0.55
C LEU A 244 15.96 22.33 1.17
N HIS A 245 15.24 23.24 0.52
CA HIS A 245 13.86 23.58 0.87
C HIS A 245 12.92 22.72 0.04
N VAL A 246 12.02 21.98 0.68
CA VAL A 246 11.07 21.09 0.01
C VAL A 246 9.65 21.57 0.29
N THR A 247 8.92 21.87 -0.78
CA THR A 247 7.49 22.18 -0.74
C THR A 247 6.71 20.99 -1.29
N LEU A 248 5.81 20.45 -0.47
CA LEU A 248 4.89 19.37 -0.84
C LEU A 248 3.51 19.97 -1.09
N THR A 249 2.93 19.69 -2.26
CA THR A 249 1.55 20.13 -2.57
C THR A 249 0.71 18.92 -2.97
N LYS A 250 -0.32 18.60 -2.17
CA LYS A 250 -1.29 17.52 -2.47
C LYS A 250 -2.26 17.98 -3.58
N PHE A 251 -2.51 17.10 -4.55
CA PHE A 251 -3.48 17.30 -5.63
C PHE A 251 -4.25 16.01 -5.94
N GLY A 252 -5.32 16.12 -6.75
CA GLY A 252 -6.24 15.03 -7.05
C GLY A 252 -7.52 15.09 -6.21
N GLU A 253 -8.10 13.94 -5.90
CA GLU A 253 -9.35 13.81 -5.13
C GLU A 253 -9.18 13.96 -3.60
N GLN A 254 -7.94 14.19 -3.13
CA GLN A 254 -7.61 14.43 -1.73
C GLN A 254 -7.69 15.91 -1.35
N LEU A 255 -7.77 16.18 -0.04
CA LEU A 255 -7.68 17.54 0.49
C LEU A 255 -6.36 18.19 0.07
N LYS A 256 -6.49 19.34 -0.60
CA LYS A 256 -5.33 20.15 -1.00
C LYS A 256 -4.65 20.68 0.27
N SER A 257 -3.35 20.42 0.40
CA SER A 257 -2.52 20.95 1.47
C SER A 257 -1.14 21.29 0.93
N VAL A 258 -0.48 22.23 1.61
CA VAL A 258 0.90 22.62 1.34
C VAL A 258 1.69 22.44 2.62
N ASN A 259 2.83 21.74 2.52
CA ASN A 259 3.74 21.52 3.63
C ASN A 259 5.17 21.88 3.19
N ILE A 260 5.88 22.67 4.01
CA ILE A 260 7.23 23.12 3.72
C ILE A 260 8.18 22.51 4.73
N GLN A 261 9.27 21.94 4.25
CA GLN A 261 10.31 21.28 5.03
C GLN A 261 11.67 21.81 4.59
N SER A 262 12.66 21.81 5.50
CA SER A 262 14.01 22.27 5.19
C SER A 262 15.03 21.31 5.78
N PHE A 263 16.04 20.97 4.98
CA PHE A 263 17.13 20.08 5.37
C PHE A 263 18.46 20.74 5.05
N SER A 264 19.49 20.41 5.82
CA SER A 264 20.82 20.98 5.59
C SER A 264 21.93 20.01 5.96
N ILE A 265 23.05 20.11 5.25
CA ILE A 265 24.31 19.47 5.58
C ILE A 265 25.44 20.50 5.50
N PRO A 266 26.59 20.29 6.18
CA PRO A 266 27.75 21.15 5.99
C PRO A 266 28.18 21.17 4.53
N ASN A 267 28.59 22.34 4.05
CA ASN A 267 29.04 22.50 2.67
C ASN A 267 30.29 21.64 2.38
N GLY A 268 30.45 21.21 1.13
CA GLY A 268 31.49 20.25 0.74
C GLY A 268 31.11 18.77 0.92
N ASN A 269 30.02 18.48 1.64
CA ASN A 269 29.40 17.16 1.61
C ASN A 269 28.62 16.96 0.30
N SER A 270 28.34 15.69 -0.03
CA SER A 270 27.68 15.33 -1.30
C SER A 270 26.25 15.86 -1.38
N GLU A 271 25.94 16.61 -2.44
CA GLU A 271 24.58 17.01 -2.82
C GLU A 271 23.65 15.79 -2.89
N GLN A 272 24.11 14.68 -3.46
CA GLN A 272 23.32 13.45 -3.56
C GLN A 272 22.96 12.89 -2.16
N ALA A 273 23.88 12.99 -1.20
CA ALA A 273 23.61 12.57 0.17
C ALA A 273 22.53 13.44 0.85
N LEU A 274 22.54 14.76 0.59
CA LEU A 274 21.45 15.65 1.04
C LEU A 274 20.12 15.22 0.44
N LEU A 275 20.07 14.97 -0.87
CA LEU A 275 18.84 14.58 -1.57
C LEU A 275 18.30 13.24 -1.07
N ASP A 276 19.15 12.21 -0.95
CA ASP A 276 18.74 10.88 -0.48
C ASP A 276 18.25 10.89 0.97
N MET A 277 18.93 11.64 1.85
CA MET A 277 18.49 11.84 3.23
C MET A 277 17.16 12.60 3.28
N SER A 278 17.03 13.66 2.48
CA SER A 278 15.84 14.50 2.43
C SER A 278 14.63 13.72 1.93
N VAL A 279 14.74 12.95 0.84
CA VAL A 279 13.66 12.07 0.36
C VAL A 279 13.17 11.11 1.45
N LYS A 280 14.09 10.48 2.20
CA LYS A 280 13.74 9.58 3.30
C LYS A 280 12.97 10.30 4.41
N ASN A 281 13.43 11.48 4.82
CA ASN A 281 12.78 12.27 5.87
C ASN A 281 11.43 12.82 5.42
N VAL A 282 11.36 13.38 4.21
CA VAL A 282 10.12 13.85 3.59
C VAL A 282 9.08 12.74 3.53
N PHE A 283 9.46 11.56 3.04
CA PHE A 283 8.53 10.43 2.98
C PHE A 283 8.10 9.95 4.37
N ASN A 284 9.01 9.88 5.34
CA ASN A 284 8.64 9.53 6.71
C ASN A 284 7.67 10.55 7.30
N ASN A 285 7.84 11.85 7.03
CA ASN A 285 6.92 12.89 7.49
C ASN A 285 5.53 12.74 6.86
N ILE A 286 5.45 12.47 5.54
CA ILE A 286 4.18 12.15 4.85
C ILE A 286 3.52 10.92 5.48
N LEU A 287 4.31 9.88 5.79
CA LEU A 287 3.83 8.66 6.42
C LEU A 287 3.25 8.90 7.80
N GLU A 288 3.93 9.68 8.63
CA GLU A 288 3.45 10.02 9.98
C GLU A 288 2.21 10.91 9.93
N GLU A 289 2.15 11.90 9.03
CA GLU A 289 0.94 12.71 8.80
C GLU A 289 -0.25 11.81 8.42
N TRP A 290 -0.05 10.87 7.49
CA TRP A 290 -1.09 9.91 7.12
C TRP A 290 -1.56 9.05 8.32
N LYS A 291 -0.63 8.58 9.16
CA LYS A 291 -1.00 7.82 10.37
C LYS A 291 -1.81 8.68 11.32
N LEU A 292 -1.39 9.94 11.55
CA LEU A 292 -2.05 10.88 12.44
C LEU A 292 -3.49 11.23 11.98
N GLU A 293 -3.69 11.42 10.67
CA GLU A 293 -5.01 11.64 10.06
C GLU A 293 -5.93 10.41 10.19
N ASN A 294 -5.36 9.21 10.32
CA ASN A 294 -6.08 7.94 10.33
C ASN A 294 -5.90 7.16 11.64
N ILE A 295 -5.63 7.83 12.77
CA ILE A 295 -5.51 7.18 14.08
C ILE A 295 -6.84 6.53 14.44
N ILE A 296 -6.79 5.28 14.88
CA ILE A 296 -7.91 4.64 15.57
C ILE A 296 -7.85 5.10 17.02
N ARG A 297 -8.78 5.98 17.41
CA ARG A 297 -8.92 6.42 18.80
C ARG A 297 -9.87 5.47 19.53
N PHE A 298 -9.33 4.67 20.45
CA PHE A 298 -10.09 3.68 21.22
C PHE A 298 -10.89 4.27 22.39
N ASP A 299 -10.67 5.55 22.68
CA ASP A 299 -11.32 6.32 23.76
C ASP A 299 -12.75 6.77 23.42
N ASN A 300 -13.19 6.60 22.17
CA ASN A 300 -14.54 6.94 21.73
C ASN A 300 -15.25 5.72 21.13
N PRO A 301 -15.54 4.68 21.95
CA PRO A 301 -16.37 3.57 21.53
C PRO A 301 -17.79 4.05 21.27
N ASN A 302 -18.28 3.80 20.06
CA ASN A 302 -19.65 4.12 19.67
C ASN A 302 -20.35 2.85 19.16
N THR A 303 -21.67 2.86 19.30
CA THR A 303 -22.52 1.79 18.80
C THR A 303 -23.58 2.39 17.91
N ILE A 304 -23.79 1.79 16.75
CA ILE A 304 -24.85 2.17 15.83
C ILE A 304 -25.73 0.96 15.52
N SER A 305 -27.04 1.16 15.58
CA SER A 305 -28.02 0.16 15.14
C SER A 305 -28.19 0.28 13.63
N VAL A 306 -27.98 -0.84 12.93
CA VAL A 306 -28.01 -0.90 11.46
C VAL A 306 -28.95 -2.00 11.02
N SER A 307 -29.79 -1.67 10.04
CA SER A 307 -30.66 -2.63 9.37
C SER A 307 -30.02 -3.12 8.07
N ILE A 308 -29.99 -4.44 7.90
CA ILE A 308 -29.57 -5.11 6.67
C ILE A 308 -30.84 -5.64 6.01
N LEU A 309 -31.11 -5.23 4.78
CA LEU A 309 -32.06 -5.94 3.91
C LEU A 309 -31.42 -7.26 3.51
N THR A 310 -31.91 -8.37 4.04
CA THR A 310 -31.32 -9.71 3.86
C THR A 310 -32.18 -10.51 2.88
N PRO A 311 -31.88 -10.49 1.57
CA PRO A 311 -32.59 -11.32 0.60
C PRO A 311 -32.34 -12.81 0.83
N ASP A 312 -31.13 -13.17 1.28
CA ASP A 312 -30.75 -14.53 1.66
C ASP A 312 -29.63 -14.53 2.71
N ILE A 313 -29.31 -15.73 3.21
CA ILE A 313 -28.25 -15.95 4.21
C ILE A 313 -26.85 -15.68 3.67
N LYS A 314 -26.65 -15.82 2.35
CA LYS A 314 -25.35 -15.64 1.70
C LYS A 314 -24.97 -14.16 1.69
N TYR A 315 -25.91 -13.31 1.29
CA TYR A 315 -25.80 -11.85 1.32
C TYR A 315 -25.57 -11.36 2.75
N PHE A 316 -26.30 -11.89 3.74
CA PHE A 316 -26.08 -11.56 5.14
C PHE A 316 -24.63 -11.87 5.57
N ASN A 317 -24.14 -13.07 5.30
CA ASN A 317 -22.77 -13.46 5.66
C ASN A 317 -21.72 -12.59 4.97
N GLU A 318 -21.95 -12.21 3.70
CA GLU A 318 -21.07 -11.31 2.96
C GLU A 318 -21.04 -9.90 3.57
N VAL A 319 -22.20 -9.33 3.91
CA VAL A 319 -22.29 -8.04 4.60
C VAL A 319 -21.57 -8.10 5.95
N ILE A 320 -21.82 -9.13 6.77
CA ILE A 320 -21.15 -9.29 8.07
C ILE A 320 -19.63 -9.45 7.90
N TYR A 321 -19.18 -10.20 6.90
CA TYR A 321 -17.76 -10.34 6.58
C TYR A 321 -17.13 -8.99 6.22
N LEU A 322 -17.76 -8.19 5.36
CA LEU A 322 -17.29 -6.87 4.95
C LEU A 322 -17.30 -5.86 6.11
N ILE A 323 -18.33 -5.88 6.97
CA ILE A 323 -18.38 -5.05 8.17
C ILE A 323 -17.23 -5.44 9.12
N LYS A 324 -17.04 -6.73 9.40
CA LYS A 324 -15.95 -7.22 10.27
C LYS A 324 -14.56 -6.95 9.71
N LYS A 325 -14.43 -6.87 8.38
CA LYS A 325 -13.19 -6.47 7.68
C LYS A 325 -12.91 -4.96 7.80
N THR A 326 -13.90 -4.17 8.24
CA THR A 326 -13.76 -2.72 8.40
C THR A 326 -12.98 -2.39 9.66
N ARG A 327 -11.87 -1.66 9.50
CA ARG A 327 -10.86 -1.43 10.55
C ARG A 327 -11.43 -0.79 11.82
N VAL A 328 -12.31 0.19 11.66
CA VAL A 328 -12.94 0.91 12.77
C VAL A 328 -13.96 0.06 13.51
N VAL A 329 -14.42 -1.06 12.95
CA VAL A 329 -15.38 -1.95 13.60
C VAL A 329 -14.64 -2.86 14.57
N GLU A 330 -15.09 -2.83 15.83
CA GLU A 330 -14.64 -3.73 16.87
C GLU A 330 -15.36 -5.07 16.79
N LYS A 331 -16.69 -5.02 16.79
CA LYS A 331 -17.55 -6.19 16.80
C LYS A 331 -18.89 -5.89 16.17
N VAL A 332 -19.57 -6.95 15.78
CA VAL A 332 -20.92 -6.90 15.24
C VAL A 332 -21.76 -7.89 16.03
N ASP A 333 -22.77 -7.38 16.72
CA ASP A 333 -23.74 -8.19 17.45
C ASP A 333 -25.03 -8.26 16.62
N VAL A 334 -25.56 -9.46 16.43
CA VAL A 334 -26.86 -9.64 15.75
C VAL A 334 -27.94 -9.54 16.81
N VAL A 335 -28.81 -8.55 16.68
CA VAL A 335 -29.87 -8.29 17.68
C VAL A 335 -31.15 -9.03 17.31
N ASN A 336 -31.55 -8.95 16.05
CA ASN A 336 -32.79 -9.56 15.58
C ASN A 336 -32.67 -9.99 14.12
N ILE A 337 -33.22 -11.15 13.77
CA ILE A 337 -33.27 -11.69 12.40
C ILE A 337 -34.75 -11.86 12.03
N ASN A 338 -35.25 -11.05 11.09
CA ASN A 338 -36.56 -11.26 10.47
C ASN A 338 -36.39 -11.75 9.03
N LYS A 339 -37.49 -12.24 8.43
CA LYS A 339 -37.50 -12.84 7.08
C LYS A 339 -36.83 -11.97 5.99
N ASN A 340 -36.94 -10.65 6.09
CA ASN A 340 -36.41 -9.71 5.08
C ASN A 340 -35.42 -8.68 5.64
N VAL A 341 -35.33 -8.53 6.97
CA VAL A 341 -34.52 -7.49 7.62
C VAL A 341 -33.84 -8.08 8.84
N THR A 342 -32.51 -7.97 8.88
CA THR A 342 -31.71 -8.30 10.06
C THR A 342 -31.21 -7.01 10.71
N GLN A 343 -31.45 -6.85 12.01
CA GLN A 343 -30.93 -5.75 12.81
C GLN A 343 -29.65 -6.17 13.52
N ILE A 344 -28.62 -5.35 13.37
CA ILE A 344 -27.32 -5.53 14.01
C ILE A 344 -26.92 -4.29 14.81
N LEU A 345 -26.08 -4.50 15.81
CA LEU A 345 -25.31 -3.44 16.45
C LEU A 345 -23.88 -3.54 15.95
N VAL A 346 -23.44 -2.46 15.30
CA VAL A 346 -22.04 -2.30 14.92
C VAL A 346 -21.38 -1.49 16.02
N HIS A 347 -20.44 -2.10 16.71
CA HIS A 347 -19.59 -1.42 17.69
C HIS A 347 -18.32 -1.00 16.98
N PHE A 348 -18.00 0.28 17.05
CA PHE A 348 -16.92 0.87 16.29
C PHE A 348 -16.24 1.98 17.07
N TYR A 349 -15.06 2.35 16.61
CA TYR A 349 -14.26 3.43 17.19
C TYR A 349 -14.31 4.67 16.30
N GLY A 350 -14.44 5.84 16.93
CA GLY A 350 -14.55 7.12 16.23
C GLY A 350 -16.00 7.58 16.05
N ASN A 351 -16.22 8.55 15.17
CA ASN A 351 -17.55 9.12 14.91
C ASN A 351 -18.28 8.45 13.73
N SER A 352 -19.56 8.78 13.55
CA SER A 352 -20.40 8.21 12.47
C SER A 352 -19.83 8.48 11.08
N ASP A 353 -19.23 9.64 10.84
CA ASP A 353 -18.70 10.01 9.52
C ASP A 353 -17.47 9.18 9.14
N GLN A 354 -16.62 8.89 10.14
CA GLN A 354 -15.49 7.99 10.01
C GLN A 354 -15.94 6.55 9.75
N LEU A 355 -17.01 6.09 10.40
CA LEU A 355 -17.61 4.78 10.13
C LEU A 355 -18.15 4.70 8.70
N VAL A 356 -18.96 5.68 8.27
CA VAL A 356 -19.51 5.75 6.92
C VAL A 356 -18.40 5.70 5.88
N SER A 357 -17.38 6.55 6.03
CA SER A 357 -16.23 6.60 5.11
C SER A 357 -15.45 5.30 5.08
N SER A 358 -15.34 4.61 6.22
CA SER A 358 -14.60 3.34 6.32
C SER A 358 -15.37 2.16 5.74
N LEU A 359 -16.69 2.09 5.94
CA LEU A 359 -17.56 1.09 5.32
C LEU A 359 -17.59 1.26 3.80
N GLN A 360 -17.66 2.51 3.32
CA GLN A 360 -17.69 2.80 1.88
C GLN A 360 -16.41 2.34 1.17
N ARG A 361 -15.25 2.47 1.82
CA ARG A 361 -13.97 1.91 1.34
C ARG A 361 -13.95 0.37 1.25
N ASN A 362 -14.86 -0.30 1.94
CA ASN A 362 -15.03 -1.76 1.93
C ASN A 362 -16.30 -2.18 1.18
N ASN A 363 -16.72 -1.40 0.17
CA ASN A 363 -17.87 -1.68 -0.69
C ASN A 363 -19.21 -1.76 0.05
N LEU A 364 -19.33 -1.13 1.22
CA LEU A 364 -20.57 -1.05 1.98
C LEU A 364 -21.05 0.40 2.04
N LYS A 365 -22.28 0.66 1.61
CA LYS A 365 -22.92 1.96 1.75
C LYS A 365 -23.81 1.96 2.97
N LEU A 366 -23.48 2.81 3.94
CA LEU A 366 -24.31 3.09 5.10
C LEU A 366 -25.18 4.34 4.81
N ILE A 367 -26.50 4.19 4.86
CA ILE A 367 -27.47 5.22 4.46
C ILE A 367 -28.36 5.52 5.65
N ASN A 368 -28.42 6.78 6.08
CA ASN A 368 -29.40 7.24 7.06
C ASN A 368 -30.70 7.60 6.33
N LYS A 369 -31.80 6.91 6.65
CA LYS A 369 -33.15 7.26 6.21
C LYS A 369 -34.07 7.33 7.42
N ASN A 370 -34.71 8.47 7.65
CA ASN A 370 -35.70 8.67 8.71
C ASN A 370 -35.20 8.24 10.12
N ASN A 371 -33.97 8.62 10.48
CA ASN A 371 -33.29 8.21 11.72
C ASN A 371 -32.95 6.72 11.85
N TYR A 372 -33.07 5.94 10.76
CA TYR A 372 -32.63 4.55 10.71
C TYR A 372 -31.47 4.37 9.74
N TRP A 373 -30.42 3.71 10.22
CA TRP A 373 -29.28 3.35 9.38
C TRP A 373 -29.56 2.04 8.65
N ASN A 374 -29.40 2.09 7.34
CA ASN A 374 -29.51 0.95 6.45
C ASN A 374 -28.17 0.71 5.79
N ILE A 375 -27.75 -0.55 5.69
CA ILE A 375 -26.51 -0.91 5.00
C ILE A 375 -26.79 -1.80 3.80
N LYS A 376 -26.06 -1.56 2.72
CA LYS A 376 -26.08 -2.41 1.53
C LYS A 376 -24.70 -2.49 0.90
N ILE A 377 -24.48 -3.56 0.14
CA ILE A 377 -23.31 -3.66 -0.73
C ILE A 377 -23.45 -2.62 -1.85
N ILE A 378 -22.33 -2.01 -2.24
CA ILE A 378 -22.27 -1.14 -3.41
C ILE A 378 -22.15 -2.06 -4.62
N ASP A 379 -23.22 -2.15 -5.41
CA ASP A 379 -23.18 -2.82 -6.72
C ASP A 379 -22.30 -1.98 -7.66
N ASN A 380 -21.24 -2.59 -8.19
CA ASN A 380 -20.37 -1.97 -9.21
C ASN A 380 -21.05 -1.93 -10.58
#